data_AF-A0A0N4ZRI8-F1
#
_entry.id   AF-A0A0N4ZRI8-F1
#
_cell.length_a   1.000
_cell.length_b   1.000
_cell.length_c   1.000
_cell.angle_alpha   90.00
_cell.angle_beta   90.00
_cell.angle_gamma   90.00
#
_symmetry.space_group_name_H-M   'P 1'
#
loop_
_entity.id
_entity.type
_entity.pdbx_description
1 polymer ?
#
loop_
_entity_poly.entity_id
_entity_poly.type
_entity_poly.pdbx_seq_one_letter_code
_entity_poly.pdbx_strand_id
1 'polypeptide(L)'
;MSSKKIENNVDVNDAQRNVWLVKVPRYLSDIWRQNHGQFVGELDVWTDSQGRTQCRLTNQAKFKQEEGNTESNSNKNETIVQDPDIIPLKKPRYTTLFPPNAIPVEHKFEIRSVKDQTMFLLNEDKAHLAENKNLYSGKLSIQGKIAKRAEIQPPPNKVYMNMKIHQIKETAIPKRTAILLNDDYKEKLKPLAKHEFMLNRDKIKKEKGKAYRMEKDVLQTEIFKCFELHQYYYLKDLAKKLDQPQNYIQEILNDIAEHISQPPHKGMWQLKSEYRSYADE
;
A
#
# COMPACT_ATOMS: atom_id res chain seq x y z
N MET A 1 -26.50 28.79 24.39
CA MET A 1 -25.71 27.88 23.55
C MET A 1 -26.55 27.53 22.33
N SER A 2 -26.25 28.11 21.17
CA SER A 2 -26.99 27.86 19.94
C SER A 2 -26.60 26.49 19.41
N SER A 3 -27.54 25.54 19.43
CA SER A 3 -27.36 24.24 18.77
C SER A 3 -27.17 24.52 17.28
N LYS A 4 -25.95 24.32 16.75
CA LYS A 4 -25.69 24.32 15.31
C LYS A 4 -26.63 23.29 14.70
N LYS A 5 -27.72 23.77 14.09
CA LYS A 5 -28.66 22.98 13.33
C LYS A 5 -27.84 22.40 12.18
N ILE A 6 -27.50 21.12 12.24
CA ILE A 6 -26.89 20.44 11.13
C ILE A 6 -27.95 20.46 10.03
N GLU A 7 -27.77 21.31 9.03
CA GLU A 7 -28.60 21.33 7.83
C GLU A 7 -28.30 20.06 7.04
N ASN A 8 -28.87 18.94 7.48
CA ASN A 8 -28.91 17.68 6.72
C ASN A 8 -29.89 17.81 5.56
N ASN A 9 -29.71 18.83 4.72
CA ASN A 9 -30.54 19.02 3.55
C ASN A 9 -29.89 18.28 2.38
N VAL A 10 -30.55 17.23 1.91
CA VAL A 10 -30.14 16.52 0.70
C VAL A 10 -30.57 17.38 -0.49
N ASP A 11 -29.65 17.69 -1.39
CA ASP A 11 -29.99 18.41 -2.62
C ASP A 11 -30.83 17.51 -3.54
N VAL A 12 -31.97 18.01 -4.02
CA VAL A 12 -32.98 17.25 -4.80
C VAL A 12 -33.19 17.87 -6.19
N ASN A 13 -32.41 18.88 -6.58
CA ASN A 13 -32.61 19.61 -7.85
C ASN A 13 -32.61 18.68 -9.07
N ASP A 14 -31.75 17.67 -9.08
CA ASP A 14 -31.61 16.72 -10.18
C ASP A 14 -32.49 15.46 -10.04
N ALA A 15 -33.37 15.37 -9.04
CA ALA A 15 -34.11 14.14 -8.76
C ALA A 15 -35.07 13.70 -9.89
N GLN A 16 -35.54 14.64 -10.71
CA GLN A 16 -36.38 14.34 -11.89
C GLN A 16 -35.57 13.90 -13.11
N ARG A 17 -34.23 14.01 -13.08
CA ARG A 17 -33.37 13.58 -14.18
C ARG A 17 -33.46 12.07 -14.35
N ASN A 18 -33.68 11.62 -15.59
CA ASN A 18 -33.69 10.20 -15.92
C ASN A 18 -32.26 9.70 -16.19
N VAL A 19 -31.85 8.65 -15.47
CA VAL A 19 -30.53 8.02 -15.59
C VAL A 19 -30.69 6.55 -15.96
N TRP A 20 -29.72 5.99 -16.68
CA TRP A 20 -29.69 4.57 -17.02
C TRP A 20 -28.71 3.85 -16.10
N LEU A 21 -29.13 2.71 -15.55
CA LEU A 21 -28.25 1.82 -14.81
C LEU A 21 -27.77 0.70 -15.73
N VAL A 22 -26.48 0.67 -16.03
CA VAL A 22 -25.89 -0.29 -16.97
C VAL A 22 -24.94 -1.24 -16.24
N LYS A 23 -25.21 -2.55 -16.35
CA LYS A 23 -24.29 -3.60 -15.88
C LYS A 23 -23.25 -3.87 -16.95
N VAL A 24 -21.98 -3.75 -16.59
CA VAL A 24 -20.82 -3.82 -17.51
C VAL A 24 -19.94 -5.04 -17.19
N PRO A 25 -19.50 -5.83 -18.17
CA PRO A 25 -18.48 -6.86 -17.99
C PRO A 25 -17.17 -6.31 -17.39
N ARG A 26 -16.52 -7.09 -16.52
CA ARG A 26 -15.34 -6.60 -15.80
C ARG A 26 -14.17 -6.16 -16.69
N TYR A 27 -13.93 -6.86 -17.80
CA TYR A 27 -12.87 -6.49 -18.73
C TYR A 27 -13.11 -5.10 -19.36
N LEU A 28 -14.36 -4.75 -19.69
CA LEU A 28 -14.73 -3.42 -20.18
C LEU A 28 -14.57 -2.36 -19.10
N SER A 29 -15.04 -2.63 -17.87
CA SER A 29 -14.89 -1.66 -16.78
C SER A 29 -13.44 -1.34 -16.47
N ASP A 30 -12.56 -2.32 -16.61
CA ASP A 30 -11.12 -2.14 -16.39
C ASP A 30 -10.48 -1.31 -17.52
N ILE A 31 -10.86 -1.54 -18.78
CA ILE A 31 -10.43 -0.71 -19.92
C ILE A 31 -10.85 0.75 -19.71
N TRP A 32 -12.11 0.98 -19.34
CA TRP A 32 -12.64 2.33 -19.16
C TRP A 32 -12.00 3.06 -17.97
N ARG A 33 -11.68 2.33 -16.89
CA ARG A 33 -10.93 2.89 -15.76
C ARG A 33 -9.53 3.36 -16.16
N GLN A 34 -8.81 2.62 -16.99
CA GLN A 34 -7.47 3.03 -17.47
C GLN A 34 -7.50 4.22 -18.44
N ASN A 35 -8.62 4.39 -19.13
CA ASN A 35 -8.87 5.46 -20.09
C ASN A 35 -9.83 6.51 -19.52
N HIS A 36 -9.81 6.71 -18.19
CA HIS A 36 -10.65 7.70 -17.53
C HIS A 36 -10.40 9.11 -18.10
N GLY A 37 -11.48 9.83 -18.41
CA GLY A 37 -11.42 11.15 -19.04
C GLY A 37 -11.12 11.12 -20.55
N GLN A 38 -10.94 9.94 -21.15
CA GLN A 38 -10.72 9.78 -22.59
C GLN A 38 -11.96 9.17 -23.26
N PHE A 39 -12.03 9.32 -24.59
CA PHE A 39 -13.08 8.69 -25.38
C PHE A 39 -12.90 7.17 -25.39
N VAL A 40 -13.91 6.43 -24.93
CA VAL A 40 -13.85 4.96 -24.78
C VAL A 40 -14.62 4.18 -25.85
N GLY A 41 -15.54 4.83 -26.55
CA GLY A 41 -16.37 4.17 -27.55
C GLY A 41 -17.67 4.91 -27.83
N GLU A 42 -18.50 4.30 -28.67
CA GLU A 42 -19.74 4.87 -29.18
C GLU A 42 -20.94 3.99 -28.80
N LEU A 43 -22.08 4.62 -28.51
CA LEU A 43 -23.34 3.95 -28.19
C LEU A 43 -24.36 4.27 -29.28
N ASP A 44 -24.63 3.28 -30.12
CA ASP A 44 -25.69 3.34 -31.11
C ASP A 44 -27.03 3.02 -30.46
N VAL A 45 -28.04 3.87 -30.69
CA VAL A 45 -29.41 3.65 -30.21
C VAL A 45 -30.36 3.75 -31.40
N TRP A 46 -31.13 2.70 -31.66
CA TRP A 46 -32.14 2.70 -32.71
C TRP A 46 -33.44 2.07 -32.23
N THR A 47 -34.51 2.31 -32.97
CA THR A 47 -35.81 1.68 -32.73
C THR A 47 -36.02 0.61 -33.78
N ASP A 48 -36.26 -0.62 -33.35
CA ASP A 48 -36.56 -1.73 -34.26
C ASP A 48 -37.97 -1.56 -34.86
N SER A 49 -38.25 -2.29 -35.94
CA SER A 49 -39.55 -2.42 -36.61
C SER A 49 -40.72 -2.70 -35.65
N GLN A 50 -40.44 -3.33 -34.50
CA GLN A 50 -41.41 -3.62 -33.44
C GLN A 50 -41.58 -2.48 -32.41
N GLY A 51 -41.01 -1.29 -32.64
CA GLY A 51 -41.06 -0.15 -31.72
C GLY A 51 -40.19 -0.31 -30.47
N ARG A 52 -39.33 -1.33 -30.42
CA ARG A 52 -38.44 -1.58 -29.28
C ARG A 52 -37.11 -0.84 -29.45
N THR A 53 -36.70 -0.11 -28.41
CA THR A 53 -35.35 0.48 -28.37
C THR A 53 -34.31 -0.63 -28.31
N GLN A 54 -33.36 -0.62 -29.24
CA GLN A 54 -32.16 -1.45 -29.23
C GLN A 54 -30.94 -0.54 -29.05
N CYS A 55 -29.91 -1.06 -28.39
CA CYS A 55 -28.64 -0.36 -28.33
C CYS A 55 -27.46 -1.30 -28.59
N ARG A 56 -26.39 -0.74 -29.14
CA ARG A 56 -25.12 -1.42 -29.37
C ARG A 56 -24.00 -0.50 -28.92
N LEU A 57 -23.05 -1.06 -28.19
CA LEU A 57 -21.84 -0.37 -27.79
C LEU A 57 -20.67 -0.86 -28.64
N THR A 58 -19.97 0.08 -29.24
CA THR A 58 -18.72 -0.15 -29.96
C THR A 58 -17.59 0.37 -29.09
N ASN A 59 -16.88 -0.54 -28.43
CA ASN A 59 -15.72 -0.20 -27.59
C ASN A 59 -14.50 0.08 -28.48
N GLN A 60 -13.93 1.28 -28.36
CA GLN A 60 -12.76 1.71 -29.12
C GLN A 60 -11.50 1.88 -28.25
N ALA A 61 -11.68 1.98 -26.92
CA ALA A 61 -10.57 2.00 -25.99
C ALA A 61 -9.85 0.64 -25.90
N LYS A 62 -8.52 0.72 -25.77
CA LYS A 62 -7.60 -0.42 -25.60
C LYS A 62 -6.93 -0.35 -24.24
N PHE A 63 -6.35 -1.47 -23.81
CA PHE A 63 -5.44 -1.46 -22.66
C PHE A 63 -4.20 -0.63 -22.99
N LYS A 64 -3.73 0.16 -22.03
CA LYS A 64 -2.41 0.79 -22.10
C LYS A 64 -1.38 -0.30 -21.84
N GLN A 65 -0.52 -0.60 -22.83
CA GLN A 65 0.60 -1.52 -22.63
C GLN A 65 1.59 -0.84 -21.69
N GLU A 66 1.97 -1.51 -20.61
CA GLU A 66 3.15 -1.11 -19.85
C GLU A 66 4.35 -1.37 -20.78
N GLU A 67 5.00 -0.32 -21.29
CA GLU A 67 6.32 -0.46 -21.91
C GLU A 67 7.24 -1.13 -20.87
N GLY A 68 7.86 -2.24 -21.27
CA GLY A 68 8.74 -3.00 -20.40
C GLY A 68 9.89 -2.12 -19.94
N ASN A 69 9.90 -1.77 -18.65
CA ASN A 69 11.09 -1.21 -18.02
C ASN A 69 11.72 -2.31 -17.18
N THR A 70 12.76 -2.93 -17.76
CA THR A 70 13.75 -3.73 -17.05
C THR A 70 14.44 -2.81 -16.04
N GLU A 71 14.29 -3.14 -14.76
CA GLU A 71 15.02 -2.70 -13.58
C GLU A 71 15.82 -1.38 -13.63
N SER A 72 15.39 -0.40 -12.84
CA SER A 72 16.32 0.37 -12.00
C SER A 72 15.62 0.96 -10.80
N ASN A 73 16.07 0.54 -9.61
CA ASN A 73 16.00 1.34 -8.40
C ASN A 73 16.51 2.75 -8.73
N SER A 74 15.60 3.71 -8.83
CA SER A 74 15.93 5.12 -8.68
C SER A 74 14.86 5.75 -7.82
N ASN A 75 15.28 6.18 -6.62
CA ASN A 75 14.53 7.03 -5.73
C ASN A 75 14.16 8.31 -6.50
N LYS A 76 12.94 8.36 -7.02
CA LYS A 76 12.25 9.62 -7.32
C LYS A 76 11.15 9.78 -6.30
N ASN A 77 11.47 10.51 -5.23
CA ASN A 77 10.48 11.14 -4.37
C ASN A 77 9.80 12.25 -5.18
N GLU A 78 8.85 11.89 -6.03
CA GLU A 78 7.80 12.80 -6.47
C GLU A 78 6.57 12.49 -5.62
N THR A 79 6.26 13.39 -4.72
CA THR A 79 5.05 13.40 -3.89
C THR A 79 3.84 13.65 -4.78
N ILE A 80 3.46 12.64 -5.56
CA ILE A 80 2.10 12.56 -6.09
C ILE A 80 1.21 12.34 -4.86
N VAL A 81 0.45 13.35 -4.49
CA VAL A 81 -0.58 13.26 -3.44
C VAL A 81 -1.56 12.18 -3.90
N GLN A 82 -1.37 10.96 -3.39
CA GLN A 82 -2.30 9.86 -3.59
C GLN A 82 -3.52 10.14 -2.74
N ASP A 83 -4.63 10.49 -3.39
CA ASP A 83 -5.92 10.72 -2.74
C ASP A 83 -6.35 9.42 -2.02
N PRO A 84 -6.49 9.41 -0.68
CA PRO A 84 -6.72 8.19 0.10
C PRO A 84 -8.11 7.56 -0.14
N ASP A 85 -9.01 8.25 -0.84
CA ASP A 85 -10.32 7.71 -1.27
C ASP A 85 -10.22 6.80 -2.51
N ILE A 86 -9.10 6.86 -3.23
CA ILE A 86 -8.80 5.86 -4.25
C ILE A 86 -8.23 4.67 -3.49
N ILE A 87 -9.10 3.73 -3.12
CA ILE A 87 -8.68 2.38 -2.70
C ILE A 87 -7.55 1.96 -3.65
N PRO A 88 -6.35 1.60 -3.17
CA PRO A 88 -5.31 1.05 -4.03
C PRO A 88 -5.90 -0.17 -4.71
N LEU A 89 -6.36 0.04 -5.94
CA LEU A 89 -7.09 -0.98 -6.67
C LEU A 89 -6.01 -2.02 -6.95
N LYS A 90 -6.11 -3.20 -6.31
CA LYS A 90 -5.35 -4.39 -6.72
C LYS A 90 -5.37 -4.37 -8.25
N LYS A 91 -4.19 -4.30 -8.88
CA LYS A 91 -4.04 -4.13 -10.34
C LYS A 91 -5.21 -4.80 -11.04
N PRO A 92 -5.99 -4.08 -11.87
CA PRO A 92 -7.18 -4.66 -12.50
C PRO A 92 -6.80 -6.00 -13.13
N ARG A 93 -7.30 -7.09 -12.55
CA ARG A 93 -6.81 -8.45 -12.80
C ARG A 93 -6.90 -8.84 -14.29
N TYR A 94 -7.69 -8.11 -15.07
CA TYR A 94 -7.97 -8.38 -16.47
C TYR A 94 -7.09 -7.59 -17.44
N THR A 95 -6.31 -6.59 -16.98
CA THR A 95 -5.59 -5.67 -17.87
C THR A 95 -4.26 -6.19 -18.39
N THR A 96 -3.71 -7.24 -17.79
CA THR A 96 -2.47 -7.88 -18.23
C THR A 96 -2.69 -9.24 -18.88
N LEU A 97 -3.95 -9.73 -18.91
CA LEU A 97 -4.27 -11.08 -19.36
C LEU A 97 -4.53 -11.18 -20.87
N PHE A 98 -4.79 -10.06 -21.56
CA PHE A 98 -5.25 -10.10 -22.95
C PHE A 98 -4.54 -9.07 -23.83
N PRO A 99 -4.05 -9.46 -25.02
CA PRO A 99 -3.58 -8.50 -26.00
C PRO A 99 -4.76 -7.65 -26.53
N PRO A 100 -4.52 -6.42 -27.03
CA PRO A 100 -5.59 -5.53 -27.50
C PRO A 100 -6.52 -6.15 -28.55
N ASN A 101 -6.00 -7.05 -29.39
CA ASN A 101 -6.76 -7.72 -30.45
C ASN A 101 -7.67 -8.86 -29.93
N ALA A 102 -7.57 -9.23 -28.65
CA ALA A 102 -8.37 -10.29 -28.04
C ALA A 102 -9.65 -9.78 -27.35
N ILE A 103 -9.89 -8.47 -27.37
CA ILE A 103 -11.07 -7.84 -26.75
C ILE A 103 -12.14 -7.68 -27.82
N PRO A 104 -13.39 -8.11 -27.58
CA PRO A 104 -14.48 -7.86 -28.51
C PRO A 104 -14.73 -6.35 -28.67
N VAL A 105 -14.98 -5.92 -29.90
CA VAL A 105 -15.25 -4.50 -30.20
C VAL A 105 -16.72 -4.16 -29.94
N GLU A 106 -17.64 -4.95 -30.51
CA GLU A 106 -19.08 -4.71 -30.41
C GLU A 106 -19.71 -5.47 -29.23
N HIS A 107 -20.64 -4.83 -28.52
CA HIS A 107 -21.39 -5.41 -27.42
C HIS A 107 -22.88 -5.06 -27.54
N LYS A 108 -23.75 -6.04 -27.28
CA LYS A 108 -25.21 -5.84 -27.33
C LYS A 108 -25.70 -5.30 -25.99
N PHE A 109 -26.64 -4.36 -26.02
CA PHE A 109 -27.36 -3.94 -24.82
C PHE A 109 -28.67 -4.73 -24.70
N GLU A 110 -28.89 -5.32 -23.54
CA GLU A 110 -30.18 -5.89 -23.16
C GLU A 110 -30.87 -4.92 -22.19
N ILE A 111 -31.86 -4.17 -22.68
CA ILE A 111 -32.65 -3.25 -21.86
C ILE A 111 -33.73 -4.04 -21.12
N ARG A 112 -33.80 -3.85 -19.80
CA ARG A 112 -34.83 -4.38 -18.91
C ARG A 112 -35.70 -3.26 -18.36
N SER A 113 -36.98 -3.56 -18.20
CA SER A 113 -37.94 -2.66 -17.56
C SER A 113 -37.75 -2.67 -16.05
N VAL A 114 -37.95 -1.54 -15.39
CA VAL A 114 -37.71 -1.33 -13.94
C VAL A 114 -39.03 -1.03 -13.21
N LYS A 115 -40.11 -1.74 -13.56
CA LYS A 115 -41.47 -1.46 -13.04
C LYS A 115 -41.67 -1.88 -11.59
N ASP A 116 -40.87 -2.83 -11.14
CA ASP A 116 -40.91 -3.47 -9.83
C ASP A 116 -40.16 -2.69 -8.75
N GLN A 117 -39.20 -1.83 -9.13
CA GLN A 117 -38.35 -1.10 -8.18
C GLN A 117 -38.15 0.35 -8.61
N THR A 118 -38.37 1.29 -7.69
CA THR A 118 -37.97 2.69 -7.90
C THR A 118 -36.59 2.90 -7.30
N MET A 119 -35.63 3.32 -8.13
CA MET A 119 -34.25 3.52 -7.71
C MET A 119 -33.80 4.96 -8.03
N PHE A 120 -32.98 5.54 -7.15
CA PHE A 120 -32.40 6.86 -7.30
C PHE A 120 -30.87 6.79 -7.17
N LEU A 121 -30.17 7.70 -7.85
CA LEU A 121 -28.73 7.88 -7.72
C LEU A 121 -28.46 8.90 -6.61
N LEU A 122 -27.86 8.45 -5.51
CA LEU A 122 -27.35 9.30 -4.44
C LEU A 122 -25.86 9.54 -4.65
N ASN A 123 -25.44 10.80 -4.55
CA ASN A 123 -24.04 11.21 -4.58
C ASN A 123 -23.67 11.89 -3.27
N GLU A 124 -22.48 11.60 -2.78
CA GLU A 124 -21.89 12.23 -1.60
C GLU A 124 -20.64 12.99 -2.03
N ASP A 125 -20.69 14.31 -1.98
CA ASP A 125 -19.53 15.15 -2.26
C ASP A 125 -18.72 15.38 -0.98
N LYS A 126 -17.49 14.87 -0.98
CA LYS A 126 -16.52 14.98 0.12
C LYS A 126 -15.35 15.92 -0.19
N ALA A 127 -15.38 16.66 -1.31
CA ALA A 127 -14.28 17.54 -1.70
C ALA A 127 -13.93 18.57 -0.61
N HIS A 128 -14.94 19.07 0.11
CA HIS A 128 -14.77 20.06 1.17
C HIS A 128 -14.17 19.51 2.48
N LEU A 129 -14.01 18.19 2.63
CA LEU A 129 -13.64 17.55 3.89
C LEU A 129 -12.16 17.15 4.01
N ALA A 130 -11.35 17.26 2.95
CA ALA A 130 -9.89 17.03 2.96
C ALA A 130 -9.40 15.83 3.82
N GLU A 131 -8.78 16.05 4.98
CA GLU A 131 -8.28 15.00 5.87
C GLU A 131 -9.39 14.29 6.68
N ASN A 132 -10.56 14.91 6.78
CA ASN A 132 -11.72 14.45 7.57
C ASN A 132 -12.72 13.59 6.77
N LYS A 133 -12.43 13.24 5.51
CA LYS A 133 -13.34 12.50 4.60
C LYS A 133 -13.82 11.14 5.14
N ASN A 134 -13.04 10.51 6.00
CA ASN A 134 -13.34 9.22 6.61
C ASN A 134 -14.13 9.32 7.92
N LEU A 135 -14.22 10.52 8.53
CA LEU A 135 -14.84 10.71 9.84
C LEU A 135 -16.22 11.35 9.76
N TYR A 136 -16.50 12.14 8.71
CA TYR A 136 -17.76 12.87 8.57
C TYR A 136 -18.41 12.60 7.21
N SER A 137 -19.74 12.72 7.18
CA SER A 137 -20.50 12.65 5.93
C SER A 137 -20.38 13.95 5.15
N GLY A 138 -20.27 13.81 3.83
CA GLY A 138 -20.21 14.91 2.87
C GLY A 138 -21.56 15.54 2.56
N LYS A 139 -21.58 16.45 1.58
CA LYS A 139 -22.82 17.04 1.08
C LYS A 139 -23.56 16.00 0.22
N LEU A 140 -24.77 15.64 0.63
CA LEU A 140 -25.59 14.66 -0.07
C LEU A 140 -26.44 15.30 -1.16
N SER A 141 -26.53 14.65 -2.33
CA SER A 141 -27.37 15.08 -3.44
C SER A 141 -28.00 13.89 -4.18
N ILE A 142 -29.24 14.04 -4.63
CA ILE A 142 -29.94 13.09 -5.50
C ILE A 142 -29.73 13.55 -6.95
N GLN A 143 -29.00 12.74 -7.72
CA GLN A 143 -28.56 13.05 -9.10
C GLN A 143 -29.53 12.54 -10.18
N GLY A 144 -30.58 11.82 -9.79
CA GLY A 144 -31.64 11.39 -10.71
C GLY A 144 -32.33 10.09 -10.34
N LYS A 145 -33.43 9.83 -11.05
CA LYS A 145 -34.21 8.60 -11.00
C LYS A 145 -33.76 7.64 -12.09
N ILE A 146 -33.64 6.36 -11.76
CA ILE A 146 -33.24 5.32 -12.71
C ILE A 146 -34.46 4.94 -13.55
N ALA A 147 -34.42 5.31 -14.83
CA ALA A 147 -35.52 5.11 -15.77
C ALA A 147 -35.45 3.77 -16.51
N LYS A 148 -34.22 3.31 -16.81
CA LYS A 148 -33.98 2.05 -17.50
C LYS A 148 -32.81 1.31 -16.85
N ARG A 149 -32.90 -0.01 -16.81
CA ARG A 149 -31.79 -0.90 -16.45
C ARG A 149 -31.34 -1.61 -17.72
N ALA A 150 -30.05 -1.70 -17.95
CA ALA A 150 -29.49 -2.42 -19.08
C ALA A 150 -28.34 -3.33 -18.65
N GLU A 151 -28.11 -4.39 -19.42
CA GLU A 151 -26.96 -5.27 -19.28
C GLU A 151 -26.19 -5.31 -20.60
N ILE A 152 -24.88 -5.05 -20.53
CA ILE A 152 -23.99 -5.18 -21.68
C ILE A 152 -23.63 -6.66 -21.81
N GLN A 153 -24.11 -7.27 -22.89
CA GLN A 153 -23.81 -8.65 -23.23
C GLN A 153 -22.62 -8.69 -24.21
N PRO A 154 -21.58 -9.46 -23.88
CA PRO A 154 -20.49 -9.71 -24.80
C PRO A 154 -21.01 -10.46 -26.04
N PRO A 155 -20.42 -10.21 -27.22
CA PRO A 155 -20.85 -10.87 -28.44
C PRO A 155 -20.49 -12.36 -28.39
N PRO A 156 -21.31 -13.26 -28.97
CA PRO A 156 -21.03 -14.70 -29.05
C PRO A 156 -19.96 -15.01 -30.12
N ASN A 157 -18.90 -14.20 -30.19
CA ASN A 157 -17.83 -14.31 -31.17
C ASN A 157 -16.72 -15.21 -30.65
N LYS A 158 -15.99 -15.86 -31.58
CA LYS A 158 -14.81 -16.68 -31.25
C LYS A 158 -13.76 -15.90 -30.43
N VAL A 159 -13.61 -14.60 -30.71
CA VAL A 159 -12.74 -13.69 -29.96
C VAL A 159 -13.10 -13.66 -28.47
N TYR A 160 -14.38 -13.41 -28.16
CA TYR A 160 -14.85 -13.39 -26.77
C TYR A 160 -14.73 -14.76 -26.11
N MET A 161 -15.08 -15.84 -26.82
CA MET A 161 -14.99 -17.20 -26.27
C MET A 161 -13.55 -17.58 -25.93
N ASN A 162 -12.59 -17.26 -26.80
CA ASN A 162 -11.16 -17.48 -26.53
C ASN A 162 -10.68 -16.67 -25.32
N MET A 163 -11.07 -15.39 -25.25
CA MET A 163 -10.76 -14.53 -24.10
C MET A 163 -11.34 -15.11 -22.80
N LYS A 164 -12.60 -15.55 -22.82
CA LYS A 164 -13.27 -16.14 -21.66
C LYS A 164 -12.65 -17.47 -21.24
N ILE A 165 -12.26 -18.34 -22.19
CA ILE A 165 -11.55 -19.59 -21.90
C ILE A 165 -10.20 -19.29 -21.26
N HIS A 166 -9.42 -18.35 -21.80
CA HIS A 166 -8.13 -17.96 -21.24
C HIS A 166 -8.29 -17.40 -19.81
N GLN A 167 -9.30 -16.57 -19.59
CA GLN A 167 -9.66 -16.06 -18.26
C GLN A 167 -9.95 -17.20 -17.26
N ILE A 168 -10.74 -18.20 -17.67
CA ILE A 168 -11.07 -19.34 -16.83
C ILE A 168 -9.82 -20.16 -16.52
N LYS A 169 -8.94 -20.41 -17.51
CA LYS A 169 -7.68 -21.14 -17.32
C LYS A 169 -6.77 -20.45 -16.30
N GLU A 170 -6.54 -19.15 -16.46
CA GLU A 170 -5.71 -18.34 -15.55
C GLU A 170 -6.28 -18.31 -14.12
N THR A 171 -7.60 -18.15 -13.99
CA THR A 171 -8.26 -18.07 -12.68
C THR A 171 -8.46 -19.41 -12.01
N ALA A 172 -8.47 -20.51 -12.77
CA ALA A 172 -8.56 -21.87 -12.27
C ALA A 172 -7.25 -22.36 -11.64
N ILE A 173 -6.11 -21.72 -11.95
CA ILE A 173 -4.83 -22.06 -11.32
C ILE A 173 -4.86 -21.58 -9.86
N PRO A 174 -4.82 -22.49 -8.87
CA PRO A 174 -4.86 -22.10 -7.47
C PRO A 174 -3.54 -21.43 -7.07
N LYS A 175 -3.63 -20.31 -6.35
CA LYS A 175 -2.44 -19.57 -5.87
C LYS A 175 -1.66 -20.29 -4.77
N ARG A 176 -2.27 -21.30 -4.16
CA ARG A 176 -1.69 -22.12 -3.10
C ARG A 176 -1.90 -23.57 -3.49
N THR A 177 -0.81 -24.25 -3.77
CA THR A 177 -0.79 -25.69 -4.03
C THR A 177 -0.05 -26.37 -2.88
N ALA A 178 -0.61 -27.48 -2.40
CA ALA A 178 0.15 -28.37 -1.53
C ALA A 178 1.22 -29.03 -2.39
N ILE A 179 2.49 -28.85 -2.03
CA ILE A 179 3.60 -29.55 -2.67
C ILE A 179 3.74 -30.87 -1.92
N LEU A 180 3.48 -31.98 -2.59
CA LEU A 180 3.80 -33.30 -2.05
C LEU A 180 5.32 -33.41 -2.07
N LEU A 181 5.92 -33.46 -0.89
CA LEU A 181 7.35 -33.69 -0.75
C LEU A 181 7.59 -35.17 -1.07
N ASN A 182 8.36 -35.45 -2.12
CA ASN A 182 8.71 -36.80 -2.57
C ASN A 182 9.81 -37.45 -1.70
N ASP A 183 9.99 -36.99 -0.47
CA ASP A 183 10.99 -37.52 0.44
C ASP A 183 10.33 -38.37 1.50
N ASP A 184 10.52 -39.68 1.38
CA ASP A 184 10.69 -40.52 2.56
C ASP A 184 11.87 -39.91 3.34
N TYR A 185 11.59 -38.97 4.23
CA TYR A 185 12.59 -38.29 5.03
C TYR A 185 13.33 -39.33 5.89
N LYS A 186 14.49 -39.78 5.39
CA LYS A 186 15.22 -40.95 5.92
C LYS A 186 15.99 -40.68 7.20
N GLU A 187 16.22 -39.42 7.57
CA GLU A 187 17.00 -39.09 8.75
C GLU A 187 16.16 -38.31 9.75
N LYS A 188 15.50 -39.00 10.67
CA LYS A 188 14.94 -38.36 11.86
C LYS A 188 16.07 -37.63 12.59
N LEU A 189 16.15 -36.31 12.45
CA LEU A 189 17.09 -35.48 13.18
C LEU A 189 16.90 -35.76 14.68
N LYS A 190 17.95 -36.33 15.29
CA LYS A 190 17.97 -36.52 16.74
C LYS A 190 17.99 -35.13 17.40
N PRO A 191 17.33 -34.96 18.55
CA PRO A 191 17.36 -33.68 19.26
C PRO A 191 18.82 -33.33 19.57
N LEU A 192 19.30 -32.24 18.97
CA LEU A 192 20.62 -31.68 19.24
C LEU A 192 20.59 -31.03 20.63
N ALA A 193 21.46 -31.49 21.52
CA ALA A 193 21.56 -30.93 22.87
C ALA A 193 21.91 -29.43 22.86
N LYS A 194 22.65 -28.97 21.85
CA LYS A 194 22.91 -27.55 21.59
C LYS A 194 22.85 -27.26 20.10
N HIS A 195 21.97 -26.34 19.70
CA HIS A 195 21.93 -25.76 18.36
C HIS A 195 23.21 -24.97 18.06
N GLU A 196 23.64 -24.90 16.79
CA GLU A 196 24.87 -24.23 16.36
C GLU A 196 24.98 -22.78 16.85
N PHE A 197 23.86 -22.06 16.84
CA PHE A 197 23.77 -20.70 17.39
C PHE A 197 24.25 -20.61 18.85
N MET A 198 23.91 -21.60 19.68
CA MET A 198 24.34 -21.64 21.08
C MET A 198 25.82 -21.97 21.21
N LEU A 199 26.33 -22.90 20.40
CA LEU A 199 27.75 -23.25 20.34
C LEU A 199 28.60 -22.03 19.94
N ASN A 200 28.18 -21.28 18.92
CA ASN A 200 28.89 -20.08 18.48
C ASN A 200 28.87 -18.97 19.53
N ARG A 201 27.75 -18.81 20.25
CA ARG A 201 27.68 -17.87 21.39
C ARG A 201 28.64 -18.25 22.51
N ASP A 202 28.74 -19.53 22.84
CA ASP A 202 29.63 -20.02 23.89
C ASP A 202 31.11 -19.87 23.46
N LYS A 203 31.43 -20.10 22.17
CA LYS A 203 32.77 -19.84 21.59
C LYS A 203 33.16 -18.36 21.68
N ILE A 204 32.29 -17.45 21.24
CA ILE A 204 32.53 -16.00 21.30
C ILE A 204 32.77 -15.54 22.75
N LYS A 205 32.01 -16.09 23.71
CA LYS A 205 32.23 -15.80 25.14
C LYS A 205 33.56 -16.34 25.67
N LYS A 206 34.00 -17.50 25.17
CA LYS A 206 35.28 -18.11 25.56
C LYS A 206 36.47 -17.36 24.97
N GLU A 207 36.39 -16.96 23.71
CA GLU A 207 37.45 -16.22 23.00
C GLU A 207 37.62 -14.79 23.52
N LYS A 208 36.52 -14.09 23.82
CA LYS A 208 36.60 -12.74 24.40
C LYS A 208 37.15 -12.71 25.83
N GLY A 209 37.08 -13.83 26.56
CA GLY A 209 37.59 -13.90 27.93
C GLY A 209 36.90 -12.93 28.89
N LYS A 210 37.55 -12.63 30.02
CA LYS A 210 37.11 -11.60 30.97
C LYS A 210 37.82 -10.30 30.62
N ALA A 211 37.06 -9.23 30.39
CA ALA A 211 37.57 -7.86 30.30
C ALA A 211 38.48 -7.54 31.50
N TYR A 212 39.77 -7.34 31.25
CA TYR A 212 40.72 -6.93 32.28
C TYR A 212 40.69 -5.40 32.40
N ARG A 213 40.76 -4.91 33.65
CA ARG A 213 40.79 -3.46 33.92
C ARG A 213 42.09 -2.89 33.38
N MET A 214 41.98 -2.05 32.36
CA MET A 214 43.10 -1.26 31.85
C MET A 214 43.43 -0.11 32.82
N GLU A 215 44.62 0.48 32.69
CA GLU A 215 45.05 1.62 33.52
C GLU A 215 44.15 2.84 33.33
N LYS A 216 43.92 3.60 34.42
CA LYS A 216 42.95 4.71 34.46
C LYS A 216 43.23 5.75 33.38
N ASP A 217 44.48 6.17 33.23
CA ASP A 217 44.88 7.23 32.30
C ASP A 217 44.74 6.81 30.83
N VAL A 218 44.99 5.53 30.55
CA VAL A 218 44.84 4.96 29.20
C VAL A 218 43.36 4.88 28.84
N LEU A 219 42.50 4.43 29.76
CA LEU A 219 41.05 4.36 29.56
C LEU A 219 40.45 5.74 29.35
N GLN A 220 40.88 6.73 30.13
CA GLN A 220 40.44 8.11 29.98
C GLN A 220 40.77 8.65 28.57
N THR A 221 41.98 8.38 28.06
CA THR A 221 42.38 8.77 26.70
C THR A 221 41.51 8.10 25.62
N GLU A 222 41.23 6.80 25.77
CA GLU A 222 40.36 6.08 24.83
C GLU A 222 38.89 6.53 24.89
N ILE A 223 38.40 6.90 26.07
CA ILE A 223 37.07 7.48 26.25
C ILE A 223 36.99 8.83 25.52
N PHE A 224 37.98 9.70 25.66
CA PHE A 224 38.03 10.97 24.91
C PHE A 224 38.01 10.73 23.40
N LYS A 225 38.77 9.75 22.91
CA LYS A 225 38.76 9.35 21.49
C LYS A 225 37.38 8.83 21.03
N CYS A 226 36.65 8.13 21.90
CA CYS A 226 35.28 7.72 21.58
C CYS A 226 34.37 8.94 21.42
N PHE A 227 34.45 9.92 22.34
CA PHE A 227 33.65 11.14 22.34
C PHE A 227 33.98 12.11 21.21
N GLU A 228 35.19 12.06 20.66
CA GLU A 228 35.57 12.77 19.44
C GLU A 228 34.73 12.29 18.23
N LEU A 229 34.38 11.00 18.18
CA LEU A 229 33.57 10.42 17.12
C LEU A 229 32.06 10.66 17.30
N HIS A 230 31.57 10.62 18.54
CA HIS A 230 30.16 10.89 18.85
C HIS A 230 30.03 11.66 20.17
N GLN A 231 29.26 12.75 20.15
CA GLN A 231 29.07 13.63 21.31
C GLN A 231 28.34 12.96 22.48
N TYR A 232 27.51 11.95 22.20
CA TYR A 232 26.69 11.27 23.20
C TYR A 232 26.87 9.76 23.10
N TYR A 233 27.06 9.09 24.24
CA TYR A 233 27.13 7.63 24.31
C TYR A 233 26.28 7.02 25.41
N TYR A 234 25.73 5.84 25.15
CA TYR A 234 25.23 4.98 26.23
C TYR A 234 26.38 4.28 26.94
N LEU A 235 26.28 4.14 28.26
CA LEU A 235 27.26 3.42 29.09
C LEU A 235 27.50 1.99 28.60
N LYS A 236 26.44 1.32 28.13
CA LYS A 236 26.51 -0.06 27.61
C LYS A 236 27.34 -0.15 26.33
N ASP A 237 27.35 0.89 25.51
CA ASP A 237 28.04 0.90 24.22
C ASP A 237 29.50 1.25 24.41
N LEU A 238 29.84 2.18 25.32
CA LEU A 238 31.21 2.42 25.74
C LEU A 238 31.84 1.15 26.34
N ALA A 239 31.11 0.43 27.18
CA ALA A 239 31.57 -0.83 27.74
C ALA A 239 31.84 -1.92 26.70
N LYS A 240 31.06 -1.95 25.62
CA LYS A 240 31.29 -2.89 24.51
C LYS A 240 32.44 -2.46 23.60
N LYS A 241 32.60 -1.16 23.36
CA LYS A 241 33.67 -0.63 22.48
C LYS A 241 35.04 -0.73 23.13
N LEU A 242 35.12 -0.42 24.42
CA LEU A 242 36.38 -0.40 25.18
C LEU A 242 36.70 -1.77 25.82
N ASP A 243 35.76 -2.72 25.76
CA ASP A 243 35.85 -4.03 26.42
C ASP A 243 36.25 -3.91 27.89
N GLN A 244 35.64 -2.95 28.59
CA GLN A 244 35.87 -2.66 30.01
C GLN A 244 34.57 -2.85 30.80
N PRO A 245 34.65 -3.25 32.09
CA PRO A 245 33.46 -3.45 32.91
C PRO A 245 32.70 -2.12 33.10
N GLN A 246 31.37 -2.16 32.97
CA GLN A 246 30.49 -0.97 33.02
C GLN A 246 30.72 -0.10 34.25
N ASN A 247 30.92 -0.72 35.41
CA ASN A 247 31.16 0.00 36.66
C ASN A 247 32.45 0.82 36.62
N TYR A 248 33.52 0.28 36.02
CA TYR A 248 34.82 0.96 35.96
C TYR A 248 34.80 2.14 34.99
N ILE A 249 34.12 1.98 33.86
CA ILE A 249 33.88 3.10 32.93
C ILE A 249 33.02 4.17 33.61
N GLN A 250 32.00 3.77 34.38
CA GLN A 250 31.16 4.72 35.11
C GLN A 250 31.95 5.52 36.16
N GLU A 251 32.89 4.89 36.88
CA GLU A 251 33.79 5.59 37.81
C GLU A 251 34.58 6.70 37.11
N ILE A 252 35.18 6.40 35.95
CA ILE A 252 35.95 7.39 35.18
C ILE A 252 35.05 8.43 34.53
N LEU A 253 33.88 8.03 34.03
CA LEU A 253 32.89 8.97 33.47
C LEU A 253 32.36 9.94 34.53
N ASN A 254 32.24 9.55 35.80
CA ASN A 254 31.85 10.49 36.86
C ASN A 254 32.88 11.63 37.04
N ASP A 255 34.16 11.36 36.78
CA ASP A 255 35.24 12.36 36.88
C ASP A 255 35.19 13.33 35.68
N ILE A 256 34.97 12.83 34.45
CA ILE A 256 35.18 13.60 33.20
C ILE A 256 33.90 13.94 32.39
N ALA A 257 32.77 13.33 32.71
CA ALA A 257 31.53 13.37 31.94
C ALA A 257 30.29 13.61 32.81
N GLU A 258 29.18 13.98 32.18
CA GLU A 258 27.88 14.22 32.80
C GLU A 258 26.82 13.29 32.21
N HIS A 259 25.95 12.78 33.07
CA HIS A 259 24.83 11.94 32.68
C HIS A 259 23.58 12.77 32.36
N ILE A 260 23.09 12.65 31.13
CA ILE A 260 21.94 13.39 30.64
C ILE A 260 20.65 12.71 31.11
N SER A 261 19.91 13.37 32.01
CA SER A 261 18.60 12.87 32.49
C SER A 261 17.41 13.34 31.64
N GLN A 262 17.58 14.35 30.80
CA GLN A 262 16.50 14.99 30.02
C GLN A 262 16.46 14.46 28.57
N PRO A 263 15.28 14.36 27.94
CA PRO A 263 15.16 14.10 26.49
C PRO A 263 15.77 15.26 25.69
N PRO A 264 16.31 15.05 24.47
CA PRO A 264 16.24 13.86 23.61
C PRO A 264 17.32 12.78 23.85
N HIS A 265 18.40 13.08 24.58
CA HIS A 265 19.53 12.16 24.83
C HIS A 265 19.52 11.54 26.23
N LYS A 266 18.33 11.20 26.73
CA LYS A 266 18.14 10.65 28.08
C LYS A 266 18.87 9.32 28.27
N GLY A 267 19.67 9.22 29.33
CA GLY A 267 20.45 8.02 29.64
C GLY A 267 21.80 7.94 28.94
N MET A 268 22.18 8.98 28.19
CA MET A 268 23.49 9.09 27.54
C MET A 268 24.44 9.92 28.40
N TRP A 269 25.74 9.69 28.22
CA TRP A 269 26.83 10.47 28.81
C TRP A 269 27.37 11.44 27.77
N GLN A 270 27.75 12.63 28.22
CA GLN A 270 28.47 13.66 27.45
C GLN A 270 29.69 14.14 28.24
N LEU A 271 30.74 14.62 27.58
CA LEU A 271 31.88 15.23 28.31
C LEU A 271 31.46 16.52 29.02
N LYS A 272 32.09 16.81 30.17
CA LYS A 272 31.97 18.11 30.83
C LYS A 272 32.46 19.23 29.91
N SER A 273 31.93 20.44 30.09
CA SER A 273 32.30 21.61 29.28
C SER A 273 33.80 21.93 29.33
N GLU A 274 34.47 21.63 30.44
CA GLU A 274 35.91 21.82 30.63
C GLU A 274 36.79 20.94 29.73
N TYR A 275 36.27 19.77 29.33
CA TYR A 275 36.95 18.81 28.46
C TYR A 275 36.37 18.79 27.04
N ARG A 276 35.46 19.72 26.74
CA ARG A 276 34.85 19.87 25.44
C ARG A 276 35.68 20.85 24.61
N SER A 277 36.40 20.36 23.61
CA SER A 277 37.19 21.17 22.67
C SER A 277 36.36 21.80 21.54
N TYR A 278 35.03 21.74 21.62
CA TYR A 278 34.16 22.57 20.78
C TYR A 278 34.09 23.95 21.45
N ALA A 279 34.94 24.88 21.01
CA ALA A 279 34.72 26.29 21.26
C ALA A 279 33.30 26.67 20.82
N ASP A 280 32.62 27.48 21.63
CA ASP A 280 31.42 28.20 21.20
C ASP A 280 31.82 29.14 20.04
N GLU A 281 31.49 28.75 18.81
CA GLU A 281 31.16 29.68 17.72
C GLU A 281 29.64 29.64 17.50
#